data_AF-A0A953E8W1-F1
#
_entry.id   AF-A0A953E8W1-F1
#
_cell.length_a   1.000
_cell.length_b   1.000
_cell.length_c   1.000
_cell.angle_alpha   90.00
_cell.angle_beta   90.00
_cell.angle_gamma   90.00
#
_symmetry.space_group_name_H-M   'P 1'
#
loop_
_entity.id
_entity.type
_entity.pdbx_description
1 polymer ?
#
loop_
_entity_poly.entity_id
_entity_poly.type
_entity_poly.pdbx_seq_one_letter_code
_entity_poly.pdbx_strand_id
1 'polypeptide(L)' 'AGTLPSIAAVLPAHVIDLLAEAKMVASKGEARRLIAQNGVKLNDVPVTDVAQMVTPADLRDGAAKLSLGRKRHLLVRPA' A
#
# COMPACT_ATOMS: atom_id res chain seq x y z
N ALA A 1 6.95 -20.53 5.37
CA ALA A 1 7.70 -19.50 4.62
C ALA A 1 6.70 -18.60 3.91
N GLY A 2 6.24 -17.53 4.57
CA GLY A 2 5.28 -16.59 3.99
C GLY A 2 6.04 -15.44 3.35
N THR A 3 6.41 -15.57 2.07
CA THR A 3 7.09 -14.51 1.34
C THR A 3 6.09 -13.37 1.14
N LEU A 4 6.23 -12.30 1.92
CA LEU A 4 5.48 -11.08 1.67
C LEU A 4 5.96 -10.49 0.34
N PRO A 5 5.07 -10.28 -0.65
CA PRO A 5 5.46 -9.61 -1.87
C PRO A 5 5.99 -8.21 -1.54
N SER A 6 7.00 -7.78 -2.27
CA SER A 6 7.55 -6.43 -2.14
C SER A 6 7.76 -5.78 -3.50
N ILE A 7 7.47 -4.49 -3.58
CA ILE A 7 7.72 -3.67 -4.77
C ILE A 7 8.71 -2.55 -4.44
N ALA A 8 9.48 -2.12 -5.43
CA ALA A 8 10.28 -0.91 -5.36
C ALA A 8 9.54 0.21 -6.08
N ALA A 9 9.40 1.38 -5.45
CA ALA A 9 8.71 2.53 -6.01
C ALA A 9 9.40 3.84 -5.60
N VAL A 10 9.31 4.86 -6.45
CA VAL A 10 9.83 6.19 -6.15
C VAL A 10 8.87 6.90 -5.20
N LEU A 11 9.38 7.46 -4.09
CA LEU A 11 8.57 8.16 -3.09
C LEU A 11 8.70 9.69 -3.25
N PRO A 12 7.66 10.49 -2.98
CA PRO A 12 6.34 10.06 -2.51
C PRO A 12 5.47 9.45 -3.63
N ALA A 13 4.72 8.39 -3.31
CA ALA A 13 3.82 7.72 -4.24
C ALA A 13 2.44 7.52 -3.63
N HIS A 14 1.39 7.58 -4.46
CA HIS A 14 0.03 7.34 -3.99
C HIS A 14 -0.17 5.87 -3.60
N VAL A 15 -0.84 5.64 -2.47
CA VAL A 15 -1.19 4.28 -2.01
C VAL A 15 -1.95 3.52 -3.10
N ILE A 16 -2.88 4.18 -3.80
CA ILE A 16 -3.66 3.54 -4.89
C ILE A 16 -2.79 3.07 -6.06
N ASP A 17 -1.73 3.79 -6.38
CA ASP A 17 -0.83 3.48 -7.49
C ASP A 17 0.05 2.30 -7.12
N LEU A 18 0.63 2.33 -5.92
CA LEU A 18 1.41 1.23 -5.36
C LEU A 18 0.61 -0.08 -5.29
N LEU A 19 -0.66 -0.02 -4.91
CA LEU A 19 -1.54 -1.19 -4.89
C LEU A 19 -1.83 -1.73 -6.29
N ALA A 20 -2.00 -0.86 -7.28
CA ALA A 20 -2.24 -1.26 -8.66
C ALA A 20 -0.96 -1.84 -9.30
N GLU A 21 0.19 -1.22 -9.08
CA GLU A 21 1.50 -1.67 -9.55
C GLU A 21 1.88 -3.04 -8.96
N ALA A 22 1.58 -3.24 -7.67
CA ALA A 22 1.75 -4.54 -7.02
C ALA A 22 0.74 -5.61 -7.46
N LYS A 23 -0.15 -5.30 -8.42
CA LYS A 23 -1.27 -6.16 -8.87
C LYS A 23 -2.12 -6.66 -7.70
N MET A 24 -2.20 -5.85 -6.65
CA MET A 24 -3.00 -6.17 -5.47
C MET A 24 -4.47 -5.83 -5.68
N VAL A 25 -4.77 -4.92 -6.60
CA VAL A 25 -6.13 -4.61 -7.07
C VAL A 25 -6.20 -4.79 -8.58
N ALA A 26 -7.40 -5.05 -9.11
CA ALA A 26 -7.61 -5.13 -10.55
C ALA A 26 -7.53 -3.74 -11.22
N SER A 27 -7.84 -2.66 -10.48
CA SER A 27 -7.76 -1.29 -10.97
C SER A 27 -7.59 -0.26 -9.86
N LYS A 28 -7.17 0.96 -10.23
CA LYS A 28 -7.11 2.11 -9.29
C LYS A 28 -8.48 2.44 -8.69
N GLY A 29 -9.58 2.22 -9.41
CA GLY A 29 -10.94 2.41 -8.92
C GLY A 29 -11.30 1.43 -7.79
N GLU A 30 -10.84 0.18 -7.89
CA GLU A 30 -11.00 -0.81 -6.83
C GLU A 30 -10.19 -0.43 -5.59
N ALA A 31 -8.96 0.06 -5.74
CA ALA A 31 -8.18 0.58 -4.60
C ALA A 31 -8.91 1.70 -3.87
N ARG A 32 -9.49 2.67 -4.59
CA ARG A 32 -10.28 3.76 -3.99
C ARG A 32 -11.48 3.23 -3.20
N ARG A 33 -12.20 2.25 -3.75
CA ARG A 33 -13.32 1.60 -3.07
C ARG A 33 -12.88 0.89 -1.79
N LEU A 34 -11.74 0.18 -1.82
CA LEU A 34 -11.21 -0.49 -0.64
C LEU A 34 -10.78 0.51 0.43
N ILE A 35 -10.15 1.63 0.06
CA ILE A 35 -9.82 2.73 0.98
C ILE A 35 -11.11 3.27 1.65
N ALA A 36 -12.14 3.57 0.85
CA ALA A 36 -13.42 4.04 1.37
C ALA A 36 -14.10 3.04 2.32
N GLN A 37 -13.81 1.74 2.17
CA GLN A 37 -14.29 0.67 3.04
C GLN A 37 -13.34 0.32 4.20
N ASN A 38 -12.30 1.13 4.47
CA ASN A 38 -11.25 0.84 5.46
C ASN A 38 -10.52 -0.50 5.24
N GLY A 39 -10.50 -0.96 3.99
CA GLY A 39 -9.86 -2.20 3.57
C GLY A 39 -8.35 -2.08 3.33
N VAL A 40 -7.81 -0.86 3.33
CA VAL A 40 -6.37 -0.59 3.15
C VAL A 40 -5.78 -0.02 4.43
N LYS A 41 -4.61 -0.53 4.82
CA LYS A 41 -3.84 -0.01 5.95
C LYS A 41 -2.39 0.26 5.53
N LEU A 42 -1.84 1.38 5.97
CA LEU A 42 -0.44 1.75 5.86
C LEU A 42 0.19 1.68 7.24
N ASN A 43 1.21 0.85 7.44
CA ASN A 43 1.90 0.67 8.72
C ASN A 43 0.96 0.37 9.89
N ASP A 44 -0.04 -0.49 9.63
CA ASP A 44 -1.12 -0.89 10.54
C ASP A 44 -2.14 0.23 10.87
N VAL A 45 -2.01 1.42 10.25
CA VAL A 45 -2.97 2.53 10.33
C VAL A 45 -3.94 2.47 9.14
N PRO A 46 -5.27 2.54 9.35
CA PRO A 46 -6.23 2.57 8.25
C PRO A 46 -6.03 3.80 7.37
N VAL A 47 -5.98 3.58 6.06
CA VAL A 47 -5.98 4.67 5.08
C VAL A 47 -7.43 5.02 4.77
N THR A 48 -7.84 6.23 5.13
CA THR A 48 -9.19 6.75 4.86
C THR A 48 -9.22 7.72 3.68
N ASP A 49 -8.07 8.32 3.35
CA ASP A 49 -7.92 9.24 2.23
C ASP A 49 -7.37 8.52 0.99
N VAL A 50 -8.06 8.67 -0.14
CA VAL A 50 -7.62 8.15 -1.45
C VAL A 50 -6.40 8.90 -1.99
N ALA A 51 -6.18 10.14 -1.54
CA ALA A 51 -5.01 10.93 -1.88
C ALA A 51 -3.79 10.61 -1.00
N GLN A 52 -3.93 9.71 -0.01
CA GLN A 52 -2.83 9.31 0.87
C GLN A 52 -1.62 8.86 0.05
N MET A 53 -0.48 9.44 0.37
CA MET A 53 0.82 9.09 -0.21
C MET A 53 1.66 8.34 0.82
N VAL A 54 2.44 7.40 0.33
CA VAL A 54 3.56 6.82 1.07
C VAL A 54 4.73 7.76 0.88
N THR A 55 5.23 8.29 1.98
CA THR A 55 6.39 9.18 2.01
C THR A 55 7.61 8.43 2.58
N PRO A 56 8.83 8.97 2.40
CA PRO A 56 10.02 8.40 3.05
C PRO A 56 9.89 8.33 4.59
N ALA A 57 9.11 9.22 5.20
CA ALA A 57 8.86 9.22 6.64
C ALA A 57 8.00 8.03 7.11
N ASP A 58 7.25 7.41 6.20
CA ASP A 58 6.44 6.22 6.47
C ASP A 58 7.25 4.92 6.37
N LEU A 59 8.51 4.96 5.93
CA LEU A 59 9.34 3.77 5.82
C LEU A 59 9.77 3.30 7.22
N ARG A 60 9.44 2.05 7.56
CA ARG A 60 9.91 1.34 8.75
C ARG A 60 10.89 0.25 8.31
N ASP A 61 12.09 0.26 8.85
CA ASP A 61 13.16 -0.70 8.48
C ASP A 61 13.44 -0.73 6.95
N GLY A 62 13.29 0.42 6.28
CA GLY A 62 13.50 0.56 4.83
C GLY A 62 12.31 0.13 3.95
N ALA A 63 11.14 -0.16 4.53
CA ALA A 63 9.93 -0.48 3.78
C ALA A 63 8.65 0.09 4.44
N ALA A 64 7.66 0.46 3.64
CA ALA A 64 6.30 0.75 4.11
C ALA A 64 5.42 -0.49 3.97
N LYS A 65 4.67 -0.83 5.02
CA LYS A 65 3.78 -2.00 5.02
C LYS A 65 2.38 -1.59 4.58
N LEU A 66 1.96 -2.04 3.40
CA LEU A 66 0.57 -1.92 2.94
C LEU A 66 -0.18 -3.22 3.21
N SER A 67 -1.30 -3.14 3.91
CA SER A 67 -2.17 -4.28 4.18
C SER A 67 -3.51 -4.08 3.50
N LEU A 68 -3.93 -5.10 2.76
CA LEU A 68 -5.20 -5.17 2.06
C LEU A 68 -6.06 -6.26 2.70
N GLY A 69 -7.05 -5.83 3.47
CA GLY A 69 -7.88 -6.73 4.26
C GLY A 69 -7.05 -7.55 5.26
N ARG A 70 -7.40 -8.83 5.40
CA ARG A 70 -6.89 -9.70 6.48
C ARG A 70 -5.79 -10.68 6.07
N LYS A 71 -5.56 -10.87 4.77
CA LYS A 71 -4.67 -11.92 4.23
C LYS A 71 -3.61 -11.40 3.27
N ARG A 72 -3.73 -10.18 2.78
CA ARG A 72 -2.87 -9.66 1.70
C ARG A 72 -2.03 -8.53 2.27
N HIS A 73 -0.72 -8.72 2.34
CA HIS A 73 0.21 -7.72 2.80
C HIS A 73 1.28 -7.51 1.73
N LEU A 74 1.74 -6.28 1.57
CA LEU A 74 2.69 -5.82 0.59
C LEU A 74 3.73 -4.93 1.30
N LEU A 75 5.00 -5.13 0.98
CA LEU A 75 6.07 -4.24 1.43
C LEU A 75 6.49 -3.33 0.28
N VAL A 76 6.44 -2.02 0.48
CA VAL A 76 6.89 -1.02 -0.50
C VAL A 76 8.25 -0.52 -0.07
N ARG A 77 9.26 -0.70 -0.91
CA ARG A 77 10.60 -0.17 -0.69
C ARG A 77 10.82 1.05 -1.59
N PRO A 78 11.57 2.06 -1.14
CA PRO A 78 12.04 3.10 -2.05
C PRO A 78 12.91 2.46 -3.13
N ALA A 79 12.72 2.87 -4.38
CA ALA A 79 13.62 2.55 -5.49
C ALA A 79 14.89 3.41 -5.45
#